data_AF-A0A7S2VJS7-F1
#
_entry.id   AF-A0A7S2VJS7-F1
#
_cell.length_a   1.000
_cell.length_b   1.000
_cell.length_c   1.000
_cell.angle_alpha   90.00
_cell.angle_beta   90.00
_cell.angle_gamma   90.00
#
_symmetry.space_group_name_H-M   'P 1'
#
loop_
_entity.id
_entity.type
_entity.pdbx_description
1 polymer ?
#
loop_
_entity_poly.entity_id
_entity_poly.type
_entity_poly.pdbx_seq_one_letter_code
_entity_poly.pdbx_strand_id
1 'polypeptide(L)'
;MLRAHRLGLACVNWYGAHMAQMVMNGLNRRNVSEMAASLVELGFNCARLPYSLEMLLATAAVPDPKDNLRANPDLQGATPLDVFDAVVEELTRRGVMVILNNHISAAGWCCTLVDGEGLWHTSAYNESRWLDGIGVMAKRYRDNPMVVGFDLRNELRPSTLGTPTWGFGGGAVDWAGAAVRGAERVLQEDNDLLIIVSGLFFSSFLCDVPNKPIHLEPPMINRTVYTAHEYSFINFHISCRMAIGYFFATLAVWMLLLWFVLLLSCCLESQGLVGKACMSECLARAVRCGRRQPPPRPACCGRCVPAGCCCKSCCPQ
;
A
#
# COMPACT_ATOMS: atom_id res chain seq x y z
N MET A 1 -25.80 -6.35 -31.65
CA MET A 1 -25.24 -5.34 -30.74
C MET A 1 -25.03 -5.99 -29.39
N LEU A 2 -23.78 -6.24 -28.98
CA LEU A 2 -23.50 -6.57 -27.58
C LEU A 2 -23.84 -5.32 -26.75
N ARG A 3 -24.82 -5.42 -25.86
CA ARG A 3 -25.09 -4.33 -24.91
C ARG A 3 -23.90 -4.27 -23.96
N ALA A 4 -23.23 -3.12 -23.89
CA ALA A 4 -22.23 -2.86 -22.86
C ALA A 4 -22.92 -2.89 -21.49
N HIS A 5 -22.49 -3.78 -20.61
CA HIS A 5 -22.95 -3.85 -19.22
C HIS A 5 -21.81 -3.37 -18.33
N ARG A 6 -22.12 -2.52 -17.35
CA ARG A 6 -21.14 -2.12 -16.34
C ARG A 6 -20.84 -3.34 -15.47
N LEU A 7 -19.56 -3.68 -15.35
CA LEU A 7 -19.07 -4.73 -14.47
C LEU A 7 -18.24 -4.11 -13.34
N GLY A 8 -18.52 -4.51 -12.10
CA GLY A 8 -17.68 -4.21 -10.95
C GLY A 8 -16.77 -5.39 -10.64
N LEU A 9 -15.50 -5.14 -10.39
CA LEU A 9 -14.54 -6.16 -9.99
C LEU A 9 -14.51 -6.27 -8.46
N ALA A 10 -14.97 -7.41 -7.94
CA ALA A 10 -14.87 -7.80 -6.54
C ALA A 10 -13.83 -8.93 -6.45
N CYS A 11 -12.55 -8.55 -6.35
CA CYS A 11 -11.44 -9.47 -6.47
C CYS A 11 -10.85 -9.91 -5.13
N VAL A 12 -10.20 -11.07 -5.14
CA VAL A 12 -9.20 -11.47 -4.14
C VAL A 12 -7.78 -11.47 -4.73
N ASN A 13 -6.77 -11.29 -3.89
CA ASN A 13 -5.41 -11.71 -4.22
C ASN A 13 -5.23 -13.15 -3.75
N TRP A 14 -5.07 -14.10 -4.67
CA TRP A 14 -4.56 -15.42 -4.32
C TRP A 14 -3.07 -15.37 -4.63
N TYR A 15 -2.22 -15.38 -3.60
CA TYR A 15 -0.78 -15.24 -3.79
C TYR A 15 -0.05 -16.57 -3.62
N GLY A 16 1.18 -16.64 -4.11
CA GLY A 16 2.11 -17.73 -3.80
C GLY A 16 3.06 -18.06 -4.93
N ALA A 17 2.59 -17.97 -6.19
CA ALA A 17 3.40 -18.31 -7.34
C ALA A 17 4.61 -17.37 -7.56
N HIS A 18 4.62 -16.21 -6.92
CA HIS A 18 5.78 -15.33 -6.87
C HIS A 18 6.80 -15.67 -5.77
N MET A 19 6.44 -16.51 -4.79
CA MET A 19 7.31 -16.86 -3.67
C MET A 19 8.25 -18.02 -4.03
N ALA A 20 9.14 -18.40 -3.11
CA ALA A 20 10.20 -19.40 -3.35
C ALA A 20 9.69 -20.78 -3.79
N GLN A 21 8.50 -21.19 -3.35
CA GLN A 21 7.84 -22.42 -3.79
C GLN A 21 7.26 -22.34 -5.20
N MET A 22 7.14 -21.13 -5.76
CA MET A 22 6.66 -20.85 -7.12
C MET A 22 5.28 -21.44 -7.44
N VAL A 23 4.46 -21.70 -6.41
CA VAL A 23 3.07 -22.17 -6.56
C VAL A 23 2.14 -21.39 -5.65
N MET A 24 0.87 -21.33 -6.06
CA MET A 24 -0.18 -20.68 -5.30
C MET A 24 -0.29 -21.28 -3.89
N ASN A 25 -0.38 -20.43 -2.88
CA ASN A 25 -0.45 -20.90 -1.50
C ASN A 25 -1.74 -21.68 -1.25
N GLY A 26 -1.63 -22.67 -0.37
CA GLY A 26 -2.75 -23.49 0.06
C GLY A 26 -2.95 -24.77 -0.73
N LEU A 27 -2.25 -24.97 -1.87
CA LEU A 27 -2.33 -26.21 -2.67
C LEU A 27 -1.76 -27.45 -1.94
N ASN A 28 -1.05 -27.24 -0.83
CA ASN A 28 -0.64 -28.29 0.11
C ASN A 28 -1.75 -28.72 1.09
N ARG A 29 -2.85 -27.97 1.14
CA ARG A 29 -3.97 -28.15 2.09
C ARG A 29 -5.29 -28.42 1.40
N ARG A 30 -5.53 -27.84 0.22
CA ARG A 30 -6.79 -27.91 -0.52
C ARG A 30 -6.53 -28.16 -1.99
N ASN A 31 -7.43 -28.88 -2.64
CA ASN A 31 -7.39 -29.06 -4.07
C ASN A 31 -7.67 -27.72 -4.78
N VAL A 32 -7.05 -27.48 -5.94
CA VAL A 32 -7.25 -26.25 -6.74
C VAL A 32 -8.73 -25.99 -7.02
N SER A 33 -9.49 -27.05 -7.27
CA SER A 33 -10.93 -26.98 -7.54
C SER A 33 -11.74 -26.52 -6.34
N GLU A 34 -11.39 -26.99 -5.14
CA GLU A 34 -12.04 -26.57 -3.88
C GLU A 34 -11.73 -25.12 -3.53
N MET A 35 -10.49 -24.69 -3.75
CA MET A 35 -10.08 -23.30 -3.56
C MET A 35 -10.87 -22.38 -4.48
N ALA A 36 -10.90 -22.67 -5.79
CA ALA A 36 -11.66 -21.89 -6.76
C ALA A 36 -13.17 -21.89 -6.48
N ALA A 37 -13.74 -23.02 -6.01
CA ALA A 37 -15.13 -23.08 -5.56
C ALA A 37 -15.40 -22.13 -4.39
N SER A 38 -14.50 -22.11 -3.40
CA SER A 38 -14.63 -21.25 -2.21
C SER A 38 -14.67 -19.76 -2.59
N LEU A 39 -13.87 -19.36 -3.59
CA LEU A 39 -13.88 -17.98 -4.09
C LEU A 39 -15.25 -17.57 -4.65
N VAL A 40 -15.90 -18.46 -5.41
CA VAL A 40 -17.25 -18.25 -5.93
C VAL A 40 -18.28 -18.22 -4.81
N GLU A 41 -18.21 -19.15 -3.85
CA GLU A 41 -19.12 -19.21 -2.71
C GLU A 41 -19.07 -17.95 -1.84
N LEU A 42 -17.88 -17.34 -1.70
CA LEU A 42 -17.68 -16.08 -1.00
C LEU A 42 -18.14 -14.85 -1.79
N GLY A 43 -18.56 -15.03 -3.05
CA GLY A 43 -19.09 -13.97 -3.90
C GLY A 43 -18.04 -13.16 -4.66
N PHE A 44 -16.79 -13.63 -4.74
CA PHE A 44 -15.76 -12.99 -5.58
C PHE A 44 -15.97 -13.34 -7.05
N ASN A 45 -15.79 -12.35 -7.92
CA ASN A 45 -15.90 -12.53 -9.37
C ASN A 45 -14.55 -12.39 -10.10
N CYS A 46 -13.48 -12.10 -9.37
CA CYS A 46 -12.13 -12.07 -9.92
C CYS A 46 -11.06 -12.49 -8.92
N ALA A 47 -9.91 -12.90 -9.44
CA ALA A 47 -8.69 -13.16 -8.70
C ALA A 47 -7.50 -12.48 -9.36
N ARG A 48 -6.75 -11.69 -8.59
CA ARG A 48 -5.41 -11.22 -8.95
C ARG A 48 -4.41 -12.28 -8.55
N LEU A 49 -3.60 -12.73 -9.51
CA LEU A 49 -2.64 -13.83 -9.36
C LEU A 49 -1.19 -13.31 -9.48
N PRO A 50 -0.55 -12.98 -8.35
CA PRO A 50 0.88 -12.68 -8.25
C PRO A 50 1.78 -13.84 -8.69
N TYR A 51 2.62 -13.59 -9.69
CA TYR A 51 3.68 -14.50 -10.14
C TYR A 51 5.04 -13.79 -10.20
N SER A 52 6.13 -14.58 -10.21
CA SER A 52 7.50 -14.07 -10.43
C SER A 52 7.99 -14.38 -11.84
N LEU A 53 8.92 -13.59 -12.38
CA LEU A 53 9.57 -13.95 -13.65
C LEU A 53 10.34 -15.26 -13.53
N GLU A 54 10.92 -15.56 -12.36
CA GLU A 54 11.61 -16.82 -12.11
C GLU A 54 10.69 -18.05 -12.23
N MET A 55 9.45 -17.98 -11.74
CA MET A 55 8.44 -19.04 -11.91
C MET A 55 8.22 -19.37 -13.38
N LEU A 56 8.15 -18.35 -14.24
CA LEU A 56 7.97 -18.52 -15.69
C LEU A 56 9.15 -19.24 -16.34
N LEU A 57 10.37 -19.03 -15.82
CA LEU A 57 11.60 -19.60 -16.37
C LEU A 57 11.92 -20.99 -15.82
N ALA A 58 11.19 -21.46 -14.81
CA ALA A 58 11.41 -22.75 -14.17
C ALA A 58 11.02 -23.90 -15.12
N THR A 59 12.01 -24.72 -15.49
CA THR A 59 11.81 -25.92 -16.33
C THR A 59 11.74 -27.22 -15.53
N ALA A 60 12.14 -27.18 -14.26
CA ALA A 60 12.01 -28.31 -13.35
C ALA A 60 10.60 -28.36 -12.73
N ALA A 61 10.26 -29.50 -12.15
CA ALA A 61 9.05 -29.64 -11.35
C ALA A 61 9.05 -28.65 -10.17
N VAL A 62 7.85 -28.34 -9.67
CA VAL A 62 7.64 -27.50 -8.48
C VAL A 62 8.59 -27.91 -7.34
N PRO A 63 9.26 -26.94 -6.67
CA PRO A 63 10.05 -27.21 -5.47
C PRO A 63 9.26 -27.96 -4.40
N ASP A 64 9.85 -29.00 -3.81
CA ASP A 64 9.22 -29.84 -2.77
C ASP A 64 7.75 -30.21 -3.07
N PRO A 65 7.44 -30.84 -4.22
CA PRO A 65 6.07 -30.95 -4.73
C PRO A 65 5.21 -31.86 -3.84
N LYS A 66 5.82 -32.82 -3.13
CA LYS A 66 5.12 -33.66 -2.14
C LYS A 66 4.51 -32.83 -1.00
N ASP A 67 5.19 -31.76 -0.60
CA ASP A 67 4.71 -30.86 0.43
C ASP A 67 3.85 -29.76 -0.17
N ASN A 68 4.33 -29.06 -1.20
CA ASN A 68 3.66 -27.90 -1.76
C ASN A 68 2.38 -28.23 -2.56
N LEU A 69 2.24 -29.47 -3.07
CA LEU A 69 1.09 -29.94 -3.84
C LEU A 69 0.42 -31.16 -3.19
N ARG A 70 0.58 -31.36 -1.88
CA ARG A 70 0.06 -32.54 -1.17
C ARG A 70 -1.43 -32.83 -1.41
N ALA A 71 -2.26 -31.79 -1.57
CA ALA A 71 -3.70 -31.93 -1.81
C ALA A 71 -4.08 -31.98 -3.31
N ASN A 72 -3.08 -31.96 -4.20
CA ASN A 72 -3.21 -31.95 -5.65
C ASN A 72 -2.30 -33.04 -6.26
N PRO A 73 -2.59 -34.33 -6.02
CA PRO A 73 -1.73 -35.43 -6.47
C PRO A 73 -1.56 -35.47 -8.00
N ASP A 74 -2.56 -35.01 -8.76
CA ASP A 74 -2.51 -34.99 -10.23
C ASP A 74 -1.52 -33.95 -10.79
N LEU A 75 -1.10 -32.98 -9.96
CA LEU A 75 -0.11 -31.96 -10.33
C LEU A 75 1.31 -32.34 -9.88
N GLN A 76 1.51 -33.55 -9.32
CA GLN A 76 2.84 -34.01 -8.94
C GLN A 76 3.72 -34.16 -10.19
N GLY A 77 4.88 -33.49 -10.19
CA GLY A 77 5.81 -33.49 -11.32
C GLY A 77 5.57 -32.38 -12.34
N ALA A 78 4.50 -31.61 -12.21
CA ALA A 78 4.23 -30.43 -13.03
C ALA A 78 5.27 -29.32 -12.76
N THR A 79 5.56 -28.51 -13.77
CA THR A 79 6.36 -27.28 -13.57
C THR A 79 5.54 -26.22 -12.83
N PRO A 80 6.19 -25.20 -12.23
CA PRO A 80 5.47 -24.06 -11.65
C PRO A 80 4.46 -23.40 -12.59
N LEU A 81 4.82 -23.24 -13.87
CA LEU A 81 3.93 -22.66 -14.88
C LEU A 81 2.73 -23.56 -15.17
N ASP A 82 2.91 -24.88 -15.29
CA ASP A 82 1.81 -25.83 -15.49
C ASP A 82 0.81 -25.80 -14.32
N VAL A 83 1.31 -25.66 -13.09
CA VAL A 83 0.45 -25.49 -11.90
C VAL A 83 -0.30 -24.17 -11.95
N PHE A 84 0.36 -23.09 -12.38
CA PHE A 84 -0.28 -21.79 -12.57
C PHE A 84 -1.39 -21.86 -13.63
N ASP A 85 -1.18 -22.59 -14.73
CA ASP A 85 -2.21 -22.83 -15.75
C ASP A 85 -3.42 -23.55 -15.17
N ALA A 86 -3.20 -24.63 -14.41
CA ALA A 86 -4.30 -25.36 -13.76
C ALA A 86 -5.12 -24.46 -12.83
N VAL A 87 -4.48 -23.50 -12.16
CA VAL A 87 -5.18 -22.50 -11.33
C VAL A 87 -5.99 -21.53 -12.20
N VAL A 88 -5.42 -21.00 -13.28
CA VAL A 88 -6.12 -20.09 -14.20
C VAL A 88 -7.31 -20.80 -14.84
N GLU A 89 -7.12 -22.01 -15.37
CA GLU A 89 -8.17 -22.82 -15.98
C GLU A 89 -9.31 -23.08 -14.99
N GLU A 90 -9.00 -23.48 -13.76
CA GLU A 90 -10.03 -23.81 -12.80
C GLU A 90 -10.82 -22.59 -12.29
N LEU A 91 -10.16 -21.43 -12.14
CA LEU A 91 -10.84 -20.16 -11.84
C LEU A 91 -11.76 -19.75 -12.99
N THR A 92 -11.24 -19.75 -14.21
CA THR A 92 -11.95 -19.25 -15.39
C THR A 92 -13.11 -20.17 -15.79
N ARG A 93 -12.96 -21.50 -15.67
CA ARG A 93 -14.04 -22.49 -15.83
C ARG A 93 -15.22 -22.26 -14.89
N ARG A 94 -14.97 -21.64 -13.72
CA ARG A 94 -15.97 -21.29 -12.72
C ARG A 94 -16.51 -19.87 -12.84
N GLY A 95 -16.13 -19.15 -13.90
CA GLY A 95 -16.59 -17.78 -14.13
C GLY A 95 -15.86 -16.73 -13.28
N VAL A 96 -14.73 -17.07 -12.66
CA VAL A 96 -13.89 -16.10 -11.95
C VAL A 96 -12.90 -15.51 -12.95
N MET A 97 -12.95 -14.19 -13.14
CA MET A 97 -12.00 -13.48 -14.00
C MET A 97 -10.60 -13.48 -13.37
N VAL A 98 -9.57 -13.50 -14.19
CA VAL A 98 -8.18 -13.52 -13.75
C VAL A 98 -7.49 -12.22 -14.15
N ILE A 99 -6.74 -11.67 -13.20
CA ILE A 99 -5.79 -10.58 -13.42
C ILE A 99 -4.40 -11.16 -13.20
N LEU A 100 -3.58 -11.19 -14.25
CA LEU A 100 -2.18 -11.59 -14.16
C LEU A 100 -1.41 -10.45 -13.49
N ASN A 101 -0.55 -10.76 -12.53
CA ASN A 101 0.25 -9.73 -11.87
C ASN A 101 1.72 -10.13 -11.82
N ASN A 102 2.56 -9.42 -12.58
CA ASN A 102 4.00 -9.52 -12.36
C ASN A 102 4.33 -8.89 -11.01
N HIS A 103 4.51 -9.73 -10.00
CA HIS A 103 4.66 -9.29 -8.63
C HIS A 103 6.11 -8.90 -8.34
N ILE A 104 7.03 -9.78 -8.74
CA ILE A 104 8.48 -9.62 -8.58
C ILE A 104 9.20 -10.35 -9.72
N SER A 105 10.51 -10.20 -9.79
CA SER A 105 11.37 -10.83 -10.79
C SER A 105 11.95 -12.14 -10.26
N ALA A 106 12.77 -12.09 -9.20
CA ALA A 106 13.24 -13.28 -8.50
C ALA A 106 12.17 -13.81 -7.54
N ALA A 107 12.02 -15.13 -7.44
CA ALA A 107 11.03 -15.74 -6.56
C ALA A 107 11.38 -15.49 -5.07
N GLY A 108 10.43 -14.98 -4.28
CA GLY A 108 10.71 -14.61 -2.90
C GLY A 108 9.61 -13.80 -2.22
N TRP A 109 9.88 -13.42 -0.97
CA TRP A 109 9.01 -12.52 -0.23
C TRP A 109 9.35 -11.05 -0.55
N CYS A 110 8.31 -10.25 -0.74
CA CYS A 110 8.38 -8.80 -0.84
C CYS A 110 7.40 -8.21 0.22
N CYS A 111 7.24 -6.92 0.41
CA CYS A 111 7.76 -5.80 -0.37
C CYS A 111 8.42 -4.85 0.62
N THR A 112 9.73 -5.01 0.78
CA THR A 112 10.57 -4.17 1.64
C THR A 112 11.42 -3.23 0.79
N LEU A 113 12.12 -2.30 1.43
CA LEU A 113 13.08 -1.42 0.75
C LEU A 113 14.37 -2.14 0.35
N VAL A 114 14.58 -3.38 0.79
CA VAL A 114 15.85 -4.12 0.66
C VAL A 114 15.72 -5.45 -0.07
N ASP A 115 14.53 -5.79 -0.59
CA ASP A 115 14.32 -7.03 -1.34
C ASP A 115 14.87 -6.99 -2.78
N GLY A 116 15.22 -5.80 -3.28
CA GLY A 116 15.77 -5.61 -4.63
C GLY A 116 14.71 -5.57 -5.74
N GLU A 117 13.41 -5.64 -5.41
CA GLU A 117 12.31 -5.81 -6.35
C GLU A 117 11.47 -4.53 -6.53
N GLY A 118 11.98 -3.38 -6.08
CA GLY A 118 11.26 -2.10 -6.07
C GLY A 118 11.10 -1.40 -7.43
N LEU A 119 11.85 -1.82 -8.45
CA LEU A 119 11.69 -1.37 -9.84
C LEU A 119 11.16 -2.53 -10.70
N TRP A 120 10.82 -2.28 -11.97
CA TRP A 120 10.46 -3.33 -12.93
C TRP A 120 11.67 -4.12 -13.44
N HIS A 121 12.88 -3.71 -13.05
CA HIS A 121 14.12 -4.37 -13.41
C HIS A 121 15.05 -4.50 -12.20
N THR A 122 15.96 -5.47 -12.31
CA THR A 122 17.06 -5.72 -11.38
C THR A 122 18.33 -5.97 -12.19
N SER A 123 19.48 -6.12 -11.51
CA SER A 123 20.72 -6.52 -12.18
C SER A 123 20.64 -7.91 -12.84
N ALA A 124 19.86 -8.83 -12.27
CA ALA A 124 19.64 -10.18 -12.83
C ALA A 124 18.51 -10.23 -13.86
N TYR A 125 17.52 -9.35 -13.72
CA TYR A 125 16.34 -9.25 -14.57
C TYR A 125 16.21 -7.84 -15.13
N ASN A 126 16.95 -7.55 -16.21
CA ASN A 126 16.88 -6.25 -16.87
C ASN A 126 15.49 -6.01 -17.51
N GLU A 127 15.24 -4.78 -17.95
CA GLU A 127 13.95 -4.39 -18.55
C GLU A 127 13.55 -5.28 -19.75
N SER A 128 14.51 -5.68 -20.59
CA SER A 128 14.22 -6.59 -21.71
C SER A 128 13.65 -7.92 -21.22
N ARG A 129 14.22 -8.51 -20.17
CA ARG A 129 13.71 -9.76 -19.57
C ARG A 129 12.33 -9.58 -18.96
N TRP A 130 12.06 -8.42 -18.34
CA TRP A 130 10.72 -8.10 -17.84
C TRP A 130 9.70 -8.00 -18.98
N LEU A 131 10.01 -7.24 -20.04
CA LEU A 131 9.17 -7.14 -21.23
C LEU A 131 8.92 -8.52 -21.86
N ASP A 132 9.96 -9.37 -21.95
CA ASP A 132 9.82 -10.72 -22.47
C ASP A 132 8.90 -11.58 -21.62
N GLY A 133 9.08 -11.55 -20.30
CA GLY A 133 8.25 -12.33 -19.39
C GLY A 133 6.78 -11.93 -19.39
N ILE A 134 6.48 -10.62 -19.38
CA ILE A 134 5.08 -10.17 -19.45
C ILE A 134 4.45 -10.49 -20.82
N GLY A 135 5.21 -10.40 -21.90
CA GLY A 135 4.75 -10.78 -23.24
C GLY A 135 4.44 -12.28 -23.34
N VAL A 136 5.30 -13.14 -22.79
CA VAL A 136 5.05 -14.59 -22.76
C VAL A 136 3.77 -14.92 -21.99
N MET A 137 3.54 -14.28 -20.84
CA MET A 137 2.32 -14.50 -20.06
C MET A 137 1.07 -14.00 -20.79
N ALA A 138 1.12 -12.82 -21.40
CA ALA A 138 0.01 -12.29 -22.19
C ALA A 138 -0.33 -13.23 -23.36
N LYS A 139 0.69 -13.65 -24.13
CA LYS A 139 0.53 -14.60 -25.23
C LYS A 139 -0.02 -15.95 -24.76
N ARG A 140 0.41 -16.44 -23.60
CA ARG A 140 0.00 -17.76 -23.08
C ARG A 140 -1.50 -17.83 -22.83
N TYR A 141 -2.11 -16.72 -22.37
CA TYR A 141 -3.51 -16.71 -21.96
C TYR A 141 -4.47 -15.98 -22.91
N ARG A 142 -3.99 -15.50 -24.06
CA ARG A 142 -4.77 -14.73 -25.05
C ARG A 142 -6.09 -15.37 -25.49
N ASP A 143 -6.16 -16.69 -25.51
CA ASP A 143 -7.34 -17.42 -25.99
C ASP A 143 -8.33 -17.72 -24.83
N ASN A 144 -8.02 -17.28 -23.61
CA ASN A 144 -8.90 -17.37 -22.45
C ASN A 144 -9.55 -16.00 -22.16
N PRO A 145 -10.81 -15.77 -22.56
CA PRO A 145 -11.47 -14.47 -22.44
C PRO A 145 -11.78 -14.06 -20.98
N MET A 146 -11.59 -14.97 -20.02
CA MET A 146 -11.74 -14.68 -18.60
C MET A 146 -10.42 -14.20 -17.97
N VAL A 147 -9.31 -14.18 -18.70
CA VAL A 147 -8.11 -13.42 -18.33
C VAL A 147 -8.32 -12.00 -18.85
N VAL A 148 -8.67 -11.08 -17.94
CA VAL A 148 -9.24 -9.78 -18.33
C VAL A 148 -8.28 -8.61 -18.14
N GLY A 149 -7.14 -8.82 -17.48
CA GLY A 149 -6.22 -7.74 -17.23
C GLY A 149 -4.82 -8.19 -16.84
N PHE A 150 -3.89 -7.27 -17.02
CA PHE A 150 -2.47 -7.44 -16.77
C PHE A 150 -1.97 -6.30 -15.87
N ASP A 151 -1.61 -6.63 -14.64
CA ASP A 151 -0.93 -5.75 -13.70
C ASP A 151 0.58 -5.83 -13.92
N LEU A 152 1.10 -4.79 -14.59
CA LEU A 152 2.42 -4.75 -15.19
C LEU A 152 3.57 -4.94 -14.19
N ARG A 153 3.42 -4.38 -12.99
CA ARG A 153 4.42 -4.47 -11.91
C ARG A 153 3.80 -4.08 -10.58
N ASN A 154 4.03 -4.90 -9.55
CA ASN A 154 3.56 -4.63 -8.19
C ASN A 154 4.43 -3.60 -7.45
N GLU A 155 3.78 -2.60 -6.84
CA GLU A 155 4.32 -1.78 -5.75
C GLU A 155 5.70 -1.15 -5.99
N LEU A 156 5.80 -0.28 -7.01
CA LEU A 156 7.03 0.46 -7.29
C LEU A 156 7.46 1.26 -6.05
N ARG A 157 8.72 1.11 -5.65
CA ARG A 157 9.28 1.65 -4.41
C ARG A 157 10.80 1.87 -4.53
N PRO A 158 11.40 2.71 -3.66
CA PRO A 158 12.85 2.88 -3.65
C PRO A 158 13.57 1.53 -3.52
N SER A 159 14.61 1.36 -4.30
CA SER A 159 15.51 0.21 -4.25
C SER A 159 16.96 0.69 -4.28
N THR A 160 17.90 -0.26 -4.17
CA THR A 160 19.33 0.00 -4.34
C THR A 160 19.71 0.52 -5.73
N LEU A 161 18.82 0.35 -6.74
CA LEU A 161 19.03 0.80 -8.11
C LEU A 161 18.45 2.20 -8.37
N GLY A 162 17.67 2.75 -7.44
CA GLY A 162 17.11 4.08 -7.53
C GLY A 162 15.71 4.20 -6.96
N THR A 163 15.21 5.44 -6.96
CA THR A 163 13.83 5.76 -6.57
C THR A 163 12.98 5.89 -7.83
N PRO A 164 11.89 5.12 -7.98
CA PRO A 164 11.03 5.23 -9.14
C PRO A 164 10.36 6.61 -9.20
N THR A 165 10.21 7.12 -10.41
CA THR A 165 9.60 8.41 -10.73
C THR A 165 8.48 8.22 -11.74
N TRP A 166 7.65 9.24 -11.92
CA TRP A 166 6.53 9.21 -12.85
C TRP A 166 6.73 10.26 -13.96
N GLY A 167 7.47 9.92 -15.02
CA GLY A 167 7.65 10.79 -16.20
C GLY A 167 8.71 11.90 -16.05
N PHE A 168 9.41 11.98 -14.92
CA PHE A 168 10.35 13.07 -14.62
C PHE A 168 11.81 12.63 -14.44
N GLY A 169 12.08 11.37 -14.10
CA GLY A 169 13.44 10.87 -13.85
C GLY A 169 14.17 10.37 -15.11
N GLY A 170 13.43 10.06 -16.17
CA GLY A 170 13.95 9.40 -17.37
C GLY A 170 14.60 8.02 -17.10
N GLY A 171 15.03 7.38 -18.19
CA GLY A 171 15.88 6.18 -18.12
C GLY A 171 15.33 5.05 -17.25
N ALA A 172 16.19 4.50 -16.38
CA ALA A 172 15.94 3.27 -15.62
C ALA A 172 15.06 3.45 -14.37
N VAL A 173 14.58 4.66 -14.07
CA VAL A 173 13.70 4.91 -12.91
C VAL A 173 12.37 5.55 -13.29
N ASP A 174 12.15 5.86 -14.57
CA ASP A 174 10.88 6.40 -15.05
C ASP A 174 9.85 5.29 -15.27
N TRP A 175 8.99 5.10 -14.27
CA TRP A 175 7.92 4.10 -14.31
C TRP A 175 6.83 4.46 -15.33
N ALA A 176 6.52 5.73 -15.54
CA ALA A 176 5.50 6.14 -16.51
C ALA A 176 5.91 5.71 -17.93
N GLY A 177 7.18 5.96 -18.30
CA GLY A 177 7.74 5.51 -19.57
C GLY A 177 7.82 3.99 -19.68
N ALA A 178 8.24 3.30 -18.62
CA ALA A 178 8.33 1.83 -18.62
C ALA A 178 6.96 1.16 -18.71
N ALA A 179 5.94 1.71 -18.04
CA ALA A 179 4.57 1.21 -18.10
C ALA A 179 4.00 1.29 -19.52
N VAL A 180 4.28 2.37 -20.27
CA VAL A 180 3.86 2.49 -21.67
C VAL A 180 4.53 1.41 -22.55
N ARG A 181 5.83 1.16 -22.37
CA ARG A 181 6.54 0.09 -23.10
C ARG A 181 6.03 -1.30 -22.72
N GLY A 182 5.76 -1.52 -21.44
CA GLY A 182 5.18 -2.77 -20.93
C GLY A 182 3.78 -3.02 -21.49
N ALA A 183 2.94 -1.99 -21.51
CA ALA A 183 1.61 -2.04 -22.11
C ALA A 183 1.66 -2.35 -23.60
N GLU A 184 2.54 -1.68 -24.35
CA GLU A 184 2.74 -1.95 -25.77
C GLU A 184 3.12 -3.42 -26.00
N ARG A 185 4.06 -3.95 -25.21
CA ARG A 185 4.46 -5.36 -25.32
C ARG A 185 3.32 -6.34 -25.00
N VAL A 186 2.56 -6.09 -23.93
CA VAL A 186 1.40 -6.94 -23.58
C VAL A 186 0.35 -6.90 -24.70
N LEU A 187 0.02 -5.71 -25.19
CA LEU A 187 -1.04 -5.50 -26.18
C LEU A 187 -0.66 -5.95 -27.60
N GLN A 188 0.63 -6.13 -27.88
CA GLN A 188 1.10 -6.80 -29.10
C GLN A 188 0.71 -8.30 -29.12
N GLU A 189 0.62 -8.93 -27.95
CA GLU A 189 0.29 -10.35 -27.83
C GLU A 189 -1.21 -10.58 -27.60
N ASP A 190 -1.84 -9.71 -26.80
CA ASP A 190 -3.28 -9.71 -26.53
C ASP A 190 -3.81 -8.27 -26.37
N ASN A 191 -4.55 -7.81 -27.37
CA ASN A 191 -5.08 -6.46 -27.46
C ASN A 191 -6.38 -6.26 -26.66
N ASP A 192 -6.98 -7.31 -26.10
CA ASP A 192 -8.26 -7.22 -25.38
C ASP A 192 -8.07 -6.98 -23.86
N LEU A 193 -6.84 -7.09 -23.36
CA LEU A 193 -6.53 -6.92 -21.94
C LEU A 193 -6.67 -5.48 -21.44
N LEU A 194 -7.19 -5.36 -20.21
CA LEU A 194 -7.00 -4.15 -19.40
C LEU A 194 -5.55 -4.07 -18.93
N ILE A 195 -4.96 -2.87 -18.96
CA ILE A 195 -3.61 -2.63 -18.47
C ILE A 195 -3.68 -1.96 -17.11
N ILE A 196 -3.26 -2.69 -16.08
CA ILE A 196 -3.26 -2.21 -14.70
C ILE A 196 -1.87 -1.64 -14.37
N VAL A 197 -1.84 -0.39 -13.92
CA VAL A 197 -0.61 0.34 -13.60
C VAL A 197 -0.61 0.76 -12.15
N SER A 198 0.34 0.21 -11.38
CA SER A 198 0.58 0.59 -9.99
C SER A 198 1.10 2.02 -9.88
N GLY A 199 0.70 2.70 -8.79
CA GLY A 199 1.28 3.98 -8.39
C GLY A 199 2.71 3.85 -7.88
N LEU A 200 3.28 4.99 -7.49
CA LEU A 200 4.57 5.05 -6.80
C LEU A 200 4.43 4.79 -5.30
N PHE A 201 5.56 4.55 -4.65
CA PHE A 201 5.68 4.34 -3.20
C PHE A 201 4.74 3.25 -2.70
N PHE A 202 5.05 2.00 -3.04
CA PHE A 202 4.22 0.84 -2.72
C PHE A 202 2.81 0.93 -3.31
N SER A 203 2.67 1.58 -4.48
CA SER A 203 1.37 1.88 -5.09
C SER A 203 0.50 2.83 -4.24
N SER A 204 1.05 3.56 -3.25
CA SER A 204 0.25 4.47 -2.44
C SER A 204 -0.08 5.77 -3.17
N PHE A 205 0.74 6.18 -4.14
CA PHE A 205 0.67 7.51 -4.75
C PHE A 205 0.42 7.46 -6.26
N LEU A 206 -0.70 8.06 -6.67
CA LEU A 206 -1.05 8.38 -8.06
C LEU A 206 -1.05 9.89 -8.33
N CYS A 207 -0.38 10.67 -7.46
CA CYS A 207 -0.42 12.13 -7.49
C CYS A 207 0.12 12.75 -8.79
N ASP A 208 1.00 12.05 -9.50
CA ASP A 208 1.60 12.53 -10.74
C ASP A 208 0.81 12.14 -12.01
N VAL A 209 -0.22 11.30 -11.89
CA VAL A 209 -1.08 10.91 -13.02
C VAL A 209 -1.69 12.14 -13.72
N PRO A 210 -2.23 13.17 -13.02
CA PRO A 210 -2.75 14.36 -13.69
C PRO A 210 -1.69 15.17 -14.45
N ASN A 211 -0.43 15.15 -13.99
CA ASN A 211 0.67 15.88 -14.63
C ASN A 211 1.25 15.13 -15.84
N LYS A 212 1.29 13.79 -15.77
CA LYS A 212 1.70 12.91 -16.86
C LYS A 212 0.71 11.75 -17.03
N PRO A 213 -0.41 11.99 -17.74
CA PRO A 213 -1.49 11.01 -17.90
C PRO A 213 -1.16 9.96 -18.96
N ILE A 214 -0.46 8.89 -18.57
CA ILE A 214 -0.08 7.82 -19.53
C ILE A 214 -1.28 7.08 -20.15
N HIS A 215 -2.49 7.20 -19.61
CA HIS A 215 -3.72 6.67 -20.21
C HIS A 215 -4.11 7.36 -21.53
N LEU A 216 -3.46 8.47 -21.86
CA LEU A 216 -3.62 9.16 -23.15
C LEU A 216 -2.58 8.71 -24.19
N GLU A 217 -1.59 7.90 -23.80
CA GLU A 217 -0.60 7.36 -24.73
C GLU A 217 -1.25 6.29 -25.63
N PRO A 218 -0.90 6.18 -26.93
CA PRO A 218 -1.64 5.36 -27.90
C PRO A 218 -1.96 3.92 -27.48
N PRO A 219 -1.03 3.10 -26.92
CA PRO A 219 -1.37 1.74 -26.50
C PRO A 219 -2.36 1.70 -25.32
N MET A 220 -2.44 2.76 -24.52
CA MET A 220 -3.09 2.80 -23.22
C MET A 220 -4.55 3.32 -23.26
N ILE A 221 -4.95 3.92 -24.39
CA ILE A 221 -6.27 4.53 -24.58
C ILE A 221 -7.38 3.48 -24.39
N ASN A 222 -8.38 3.83 -23.57
CA ASN A 222 -9.57 3.02 -23.26
C ASN A 222 -9.30 1.66 -22.59
N ARG A 223 -8.08 1.40 -22.10
CA ARG A 223 -7.71 0.12 -21.44
C ARG A 223 -6.96 0.28 -20.13
N THR A 224 -6.54 1.50 -19.79
CA THR A 224 -5.77 1.76 -18.56
C THR A 224 -6.65 1.69 -17.31
N VAL A 225 -6.15 1.00 -16.30
CA VAL A 225 -6.67 0.99 -14.94
C VAL A 225 -5.53 1.37 -13.99
N TYR A 226 -5.64 2.50 -13.29
CA TYR A 226 -4.68 2.82 -12.23
C TYR A 226 -5.06 2.09 -10.95
N THR A 227 -4.07 1.52 -10.26
CA THR A 227 -4.26 0.91 -8.95
C THR A 227 -3.52 1.69 -7.88
N ALA A 228 -4.15 1.78 -6.70
CA ALA A 228 -3.52 2.25 -5.48
C ALA A 228 -3.68 1.19 -4.39
N HIS A 229 -2.65 0.99 -3.58
CA HIS A 229 -2.68 0.04 -2.47
C HIS A 229 -2.83 0.80 -1.16
N GLU A 230 -3.73 0.32 -0.32
CA GLU A 230 -4.08 0.99 0.93
C GLU A 230 -4.20 -0.04 2.05
N TYR A 231 -3.43 0.15 3.11
CA TYR A 231 -3.37 -0.75 4.26
C TYR A 231 -3.49 0.05 5.54
N SER A 232 -4.03 -0.52 6.62
CA SER A 232 -4.22 0.18 7.89
C SER A 232 -2.95 0.84 8.46
N PHE A 233 -1.78 0.29 8.15
CA PHE A 233 -0.47 0.78 8.59
C PHE A 233 0.16 1.84 7.67
N ILE A 234 -0.40 2.08 6.48
CA ILE A 234 0.01 3.17 5.55
C ILE A 234 -1.09 4.25 5.45
N ASN A 235 -2.35 3.87 5.73
CA ASN A 235 -3.50 4.73 5.57
C ASN A 235 -3.39 5.94 6.49
N PHE A 236 -3.23 7.11 5.88
CA PHE A 236 -3.10 8.36 6.59
C PHE A 236 -4.31 8.62 7.50
N HIS A 237 -5.53 8.37 7.02
CA HIS A 237 -6.74 8.63 7.80
C HIS A 237 -6.89 7.70 9.01
N ILE A 238 -6.56 6.41 8.86
CA ILE A 238 -6.55 5.45 9.97
C ILE A 238 -5.43 5.79 10.95
N SER A 239 -4.23 6.10 10.45
CA SER A 239 -3.09 6.51 11.28
C SER A 239 -3.39 7.78 12.08
N CYS A 240 -3.96 8.81 11.43
CA CYS A 240 -4.41 10.02 12.11
C CYS A 240 -5.53 9.74 13.11
N ARG A 241 -6.53 8.94 12.74
CA ARG A 241 -7.62 8.58 13.66
C ARG A 241 -7.09 7.84 14.89
N MET A 242 -6.15 6.91 14.73
CA MET A 242 -5.51 6.20 15.83
C MET A 242 -4.68 7.15 16.69
N ALA A 243 -3.84 8.00 16.09
CA ALA A 243 -3.02 8.98 16.82
C ALA A 243 -3.88 9.96 17.63
N ILE A 244 -4.96 10.47 17.04
CA ILE A 244 -5.94 11.33 17.73
C ILE A 244 -6.60 10.56 18.88
N GLY A 245 -6.99 9.30 18.67
CA GLY A 245 -7.55 8.45 19.71
C GLY A 245 -6.60 8.25 20.90
N TYR A 246 -5.33 7.95 20.63
CA TYR A 246 -4.29 7.84 21.66
C TYR A 246 -4.08 9.17 22.40
N PHE A 247 -4.05 10.30 21.68
CA PHE A 247 -3.95 11.62 22.29
C PHE A 247 -5.11 11.91 23.24
N PHE A 248 -6.36 11.64 22.84
CA PHE A 248 -7.52 11.84 23.74
C PHE A 248 -7.51 10.90 24.95
N ALA A 249 -7.15 9.63 24.77
CA ALA A 249 -7.04 8.68 25.86
C ALA A 249 -5.98 9.09 26.88
N THR A 250 -4.79 9.49 26.41
CA THR A 250 -3.71 9.98 27.28
C THR A 250 -4.09 11.26 27.99
N LEU A 251 -4.74 12.21 27.31
CA LEU A 251 -5.25 13.44 27.93
C LEU A 251 -6.25 13.13 29.06
N ALA A 252 -7.18 12.19 28.83
CA ALA A 252 -8.16 11.77 29.84
C ALA A 252 -7.47 11.15 31.07
N VAL A 253 -6.49 10.27 30.87
CA VAL A 253 -5.70 9.68 31.97
C VAL A 253 -4.98 10.77 32.77
N TRP A 254 -4.33 11.72 32.11
CA TRP A 254 -3.65 12.83 32.80
C TRP A 254 -4.62 13.72 33.57
N MET A 255 -5.79 14.01 33.02
CA MET A 255 -6.83 14.76 33.72
C MET A 255 -7.33 14.03 34.96
N LEU A 256 -7.55 12.71 34.88
CA LEU A 256 -7.96 11.89 36.02
C LEU A 256 -6.88 11.81 37.09
N LEU A 257 -5.61 11.65 36.70
CA LEU A 257 -4.47 11.66 37.63
C LEU A 257 -4.33 13.01 38.34
N LEU A 258 -4.45 14.12 37.60
CA LEU A 258 -4.43 15.46 38.19
C LEU A 258 -5.57 15.65 39.18
N TRP A 259 -6.79 15.24 38.82
CA TRP A 259 -7.94 15.26 39.72
C TRP A 259 -7.70 14.43 40.99
N PHE A 260 -7.16 13.23 40.85
CA PHE A 260 -6.84 12.37 41.97
C PHE A 260 -5.80 13.01 42.90
N VAL A 261 -4.73 13.59 42.35
CA VAL A 261 -3.71 14.31 43.14
C VAL A 261 -4.31 15.51 43.87
N LEU A 262 -5.16 16.29 43.21
CA LEU A 262 -5.85 17.44 43.82
C LEU A 262 -6.78 17.00 44.96
N LEU A 263 -7.56 15.94 44.76
CA LEU A 263 -8.43 15.36 45.79
C LEU A 263 -7.63 14.80 46.96
N LEU A 264 -6.56 14.06 46.69
CA LEU A 264 -5.68 13.53 47.72
C LEU A 264 -5.03 14.65 48.53
N SER A 265 -4.54 15.71 47.87
CA SER A 265 -3.99 16.90 48.53
C SER A 265 -5.02 17.55 49.45
N CYS A 266 -6.26 17.72 48.98
CA CYS A 266 -7.35 18.30 49.77
C CYS A 266 -7.73 17.41 50.97
N CYS A 267 -7.79 16.09 50.78
CA CYS A 267 -8.01 15.13 51.85
C CYS A 267 -6.89 15.19 52.89
N LEU A 268 -5.63 15.18 52.48
CA LEU A 268 -4.47 15.23 53.38
C LEU A 268 -4.42 16.54 54.18
N GLU A 269 -4.76 17.67 53.55
CA GLU A 269 -4.93 18.96 54.23
C GLU A 269 -6.05 18.93 55.27
N SER A 270 -7.19 18.31 54.95
CA SER A 270 -8.33 18.19 55.88
C SER A 270 -8.00 17.36 57.12
N GLN A 271 -7.09 16.39 56.98
CA GLN A 271 -6.59 15.54 58.06
C GLN A 271 -5.40 16.16 58.81
N GLY A 272 -4.93 17.34 58.40
CA GLY A 272 -3.79 18.03 59.01
C GLY A 272 -2.43 17.35 58.76
N LEU A 273 -2.36 16.40 57.82
CA LEU A 273 -1.15 15.64 57.50
C LEU A 273 -0.18 16.42 56.61
N VAL A 274 -0.67 17.47 55.94
CA VAL A 274 0.12 18.39 55.10
C VAL A 274 -0.32 19.82 55.42
N GLY A 275 0.61 20.77 55.48
CA GLY A 275 0.28 22.18 55.72
C GLY A 275 -0.61 22.75 54.60
N LYS A 276 -1.54 23.65 54.93
CA LYS A 276 -2.45 24.30 53.95
C LYS A 276 -1.64 24.85 52.77
N ALA A 277 -1.61 24.15 51.64
CA ALA A 277 -0.88 24.60 50.49
C ALA A 277 -1.81 25.47 49.65
N CYS A 278 -1.45 26.74 49.48
CA CYS A 278 -1.46 27.65 48.30
C CYS A 278 -2.50 27.51 47.15
N MET A 279 -3.27 26.43 47.04
CA MET A 279 -4.13 26.10 45.92
C MET A 279 -5.37 27.01 45.85
N SER A 280 -5.96 27.36 46.99
CA SER A 280 -7.08 28.31 47.07
C SER A 280 -6.65 29.72 46.64
N GLU A 281 -5.43 30.15 46.96
CA GLU A 281 -4.86 31.42 46.50
C GLU A 281 -4.44 31.39 45.01
N CYS A 282 -3.89 30.27 44.52
CA CYS A 282 -3.51 30.11 43.12
C CYS A 282 -4.73 30.06 42.17
N LEU A 283 -5.79 29.31 42.51
CA LEU A 283 -7.05 29.29 41.75
C LEU A 283 -7.73 30.67 41.78
N ALA A 284 -7.74 31.35 42.93
CA ALA A 284 -8.28 32.70 43.05
C ALA A 284 -7.46 33.76 42.28
N ARG A 285 -6.16 33.52 42.03
CA ARG A 285 -5.31 34.36 41.16
C ARG A 285 -5.53 34.07 39.68
N ALA A 286 -5.66 32.82 39.27
CA ALA A 286 -5.91 32.43 37.87
C ALA A 286 -7.25 32.95 37.35
N VAL A 287 -8.32 32.85 38.15
CA VAL A 287 -9.65 33.41 37.83
C VAL A 287 -9.64 34.94 37.73
N ARG A 288 -8.80 35.61 38.52
CA ARG A 288 -8.60 37.08 38.44
C ARG A 288 -7.81 37.50 37.20
N CYS A 289 -6.90 36.67 36.69
CA CYS A 289 -6.14 36.96 35.48
C CYS A 289 -7.00 36.87 34.21
N GLY A 290 -7.91 35.88 34.13
CA GLY A 290 -8.81 35.71 32.97
C GLY A 290 -9.92 36.75 32.84
N ARG A 291 -10.16 37.57 33.87
CA ARG A 291 -11.18 38.65 33.89
C ARG A 291 -10.63 40.05 33.63
N ARG A 292 -9.32 40.22 33.47
CA ARG A 292 -8.75 41.53 33.10
C ARG A 292 -8.94 41.77 31.61
N GLN A 293 -9.74 42.75 31.23
CA GLN A 293 -9.71 43.31 29.88
C GLN A 293 -8.27 43.72 29.55
N PRO A 294 -7.80 43.54 28.31
CA PRO A 294 -6.48 44.04 27.93
C PRO A 294 -6.46 45.55 28.17
N PRO A 295 -5.37 46.10 28.73
CA PRO A 295 -5.27 47.55 28.93
C PRO A 295 -5.37 48.25 27.56
N PRO A 296 -5.94 49.47 27.49
CA PRO A 296 -5.91 50.24 26.26
C PRO A 296 -4.44 50.42 25.84
N ARG A 297 -4.15 50.16 24.57
CA ARG A 297 -2.81 50.32 24.00
C ARG A 297 -2.32 51.74 24.31
N PRO A 298 -1.14 51.92 24.95
CA PRO A 298 -0.59 53.26 25.10
C PRO A 298 -0.20 53.79 23.72
N ALA A 299 -0.53 55.05 23.46
CA ALA A 299 -0.14 55.75 22.25
C ALA A 299 1.39 55.74 22.10
N CYS A 300 1.87 55.30 20.93
CA CYS A 300 3.29 55.35 20.59
C CYS A 300 3.76 56.79 20.48
N CYS A 301 4.53 57.27 21.46
CA CYS A 301 5.40 58.42 21.31
C CYS A 301 6.86 57.97 21.50
N GLY A 302 7.65 58.01 20.42
CA GLY A 302 9.11 58.11 20.51
C GLY A 302 9.91 56.87 20.08
N ARG A 303 10.53 57.01 18.90
CA ARG A 303 11.72 56.35 18.30
C ARG A 303 12.11 54.93 18.73
N CYS A 304 12.05 54.03 17.74
CA CYS A 304 12.78 52.77 17.69
C CYS A 304 14.30 52.99 17.82
N VAL A 305 14.95 52.21 18.69
CA VAL A 305 16.39 51.92 18.61
C VAL A 305 16.56 50.40 18.80
N PRO A 306 17.43 49.73 18.01
CA PRO A 306 17.50 48.28 17.96
C PRO A 306 18.47 47.72 19.01
N ALA A 307 18.21 46.46 19.40
CA ALA A 307 19.03 45.56 20.19
C ALA A 307 18.99 45.72 21.73
N GLY A 308 18.77 44.58 22.40
CA GLY A 308 19.12 44.38 23.81
C GLY A 308 17.96 43.87 24.66
N CYS A 309 17.98 42.58 24.97
CA CYS A 309 17.25 42.01 26.09
C CYS A 309 17.45 42.86 27.35
N CYS A 310 16.38 43.26 28.02
CA CYS A 310 16.43 43.75 29.38
C CYS A 310 15.27 43.14 30.18
N CYS A 311 15.58 42.03 30.86
CA CYS A 311 14.96 41.75 32.16
C CYS A 311 15.21 42.97 33.05
N LYS A 312 14.16 43.73 33.38
CA LYS A 312 14.19 44.63 34.53
C LYS A 312 12.86 44.58 35.27
N SER A 313 12.91 43.90 36.41
CA SER A 313 12.48 44.39 37.72
C SER A 313 11.32 45.38 37.72
N CYS A 314 10.22 44.97 38.34
CA CYS A 314 9.17 45.86 38.82
C CYS A 314 9.78 47.09 39.53
N CYS A 315 9.45 48.30 39.07
CA CYS A 315 9.63 49.50 39.87
C CYS A 315 8.51 49.58 40.94
N PRO A 316 8.83 50.00 42.16
CA PRO A 316 7.86 50.10 43.25
C PRO A 316 6.96 51.33 43.08
N GLN A 317 5.70 51.18 43.45
CA GLN A 317 4.90 52.26 44.05
C GLN A 317 4.60 51.86 45.48
#